data_AF-A0A2U2YXP5-F1
#
_entry.id   AF-A0A2U2YXP5-F1
#
_cell.length_a   1.000
_cell.length_b   1.000
_cell.length_c   1.000
_cell.angle_alpha   90.00
_cell.angle_beta   90.00
_cell.angle_gamma   90.00
#
_symmetry.space_group_name_H-M   'P 1'
#
loop_
_entity.id
_entity.type
_entity.pdbx_description
1 polymer ?
#
loop_
_entity_poly.entity_id
_entity_poly.type
_entity_poly.pdbx_seq_one_letter_code
_entity_poly.pdbx_strand_id
1 'polypeptide(L)' 'MAVTLSPLATGTKVCAIGTDWEAEVVTSELAPARFHKGHLRKSVLRWTVDVPAAGIRKGEEHVWVQIPGRTPRFIVTADN' A
#
# COMPACT_ATOMS: atom_id res chain seq x y z
N MET A 1 -1.90 0.60 21.92
CA MET A 1 -3.01 1.04 21.04
C MET A 1 -3.15 0.04 19.91
N ALA A 2 -4.36 -0.48 19.66
CA ALA A 2 -4.60 -1.28 18.46
C ALA A 2 -4.49 -0.34 17.24
N VAL A 3 -3.63 -0.68 16.28
CA VAL A 3 -3.55 0.08 15.02
C VAL A 3 -4.82 -0.24 14.22
N THR A 4 -5.79 0.66 14.28
CA THR A 4 -6.98 0.59 13.44
C THR A 4 -6.59 1.02 12.03
N LEU A 5 -6.67 0.09 11.07
CA LEU A 5 -6.47 0.42 9.67
C LEU A 5 -7.70 1.14 9.12
N SER A 6 -7.49 2.22 8.38
CA SER A 6 -8.50 2.91 7.57
C SER A 6 -8.17 2.77 6.08
N PRO A 7 -9.17 2.76 5.18
CA PRO A 7 -8.91 2.91 3.75
C PRO A 7 -8.05 4.15 3.47
N LEU A 8 -7.19 4.07 2.45
CA LEU A 8 -6.48 5.23 1.93
C LEU A 8 -7.35 5.92 0.87
N ALA A 9 -7.23 7.25 0.78
CA ALA A 9 -7.85 7.98 -0.31
C ALA A 9 -7.17 7.62 -1.64
N THR A 10 -7.95 7.44 -2.70
CA THR A 10 -7.42 7.36 -4.07
C THR A 10 -6.61 8.62 -4.37
N GLY A 11 -5.49 8.49 -5.05
CA GLY A 11 -4.54 9.58 -5.28
C GLY A 11 -3.48 9.75 -4.19
N THR A 12 -3.64 9.09 -3.05
CA THR A 12 -2.62 9.15 -1.98
C THR A 12 -1.29 8.61 -2.48
N LYS A 13 -0.25 9.44 -2.36
CA LYS A 13 1.13 9.03 -2.64
C LYS A 13 1.67 8.15 -1.51
N VAL A 14 2.34 7.08 -1.89
CA VAL A 14 2.97 6.13 -0.97
C VAL A 14 4.35 5.75 -1.50
N CYS A 15 5.28 5.43 -0.59
CA CYS A 15 6.56 4.83 -0.93
C CYS A 15 6.56 3.36 -0.50
N ALA A 16 6.98 2.47 -1.40
CA ALA A 16 7.18 1.07 -1.06
C ALA A 16 8.41 0.89 -0.17
N ILE A 17 8.26 0.17 0.94
CA ILE A 17 9.36 -0.11 1.87
C ILE A 17 10.36 -1.03 1.20
N GLY A 18 11.64 -0.64 1.25
CA GLY A 18 12.76 -1.39 0.69
C GLY A 18 13.12 -1.00 -0.74
N THR A 19 12.28 -0.20 -1.40
CA THR A 19 12.62 0.38 -2.70
C THR A 19 12.57 1.91 -2.70
N ASP A 20 11.85 2.51 -1.75
CA ASP A 20 11.63 3.96 -1.56
C ASP A 20 11.04 4.66 -2.80
N TRP A 21 10.59 3.89 -3.79
CA TRP A 21 9.96 4.42 -5.00
C TRP A 21 8.49 4.75 -4.76
N GLU A 22 8.07 5.85 -5.40
CA GLU A 22 6.73 6.38 -5.27
C GLU A 22 5.71 5.55 -6.09
N ALA A 23 4.56 5.33 -5.47
CA ALA A 23 3.37 4.77 -6.07
C ALA A 23 2.15 5.56 -5.58
N GLU A 24 1.04 5.41 -6.28
CA GLU A 24 -0.22 6.09 -5.98
C GLU A 24 -1.29 5.05 -5.66
N VAL A 25 -2.12 5.34 -4.65
CA VAL A 25 -3.28 4.51 -4.34
C VAL A 25 -4.35 4.69 -5.43
N VAL A 26 -4.67 3.61 -6.15
CA VAL A 26 -5.79 3.58 -7.10
C VAL A 26 -7.09 3.27 -6.36
N THR A 27 -7.08 2.21 -5.56
CA THR A 27 -8.21 1.82 -4.71
C THR A 27 -7.70 1.32 -3.36
N SER A 28 -8.52 1.46 -2.32
CA SER A 28 -8.21 0.90 -1.00
C SER A 28 -9.50 0.52 -0.28
N GLU A 29 -9.53 -0.68 0.28
CA GLU A 29 -10.68 -1.22 1.02
C GLU A 29 -10.24 -1.97 2.27
N LEU A 30 -11.16 -2.12 3.23
CA LEU A 30 -11.00 -3.01 4.36
C LEU A 30 -11.69 -4.35 4.06
N ALA A 31 -10.97 -5.45 4.28
CA ALA A 31 -11.50 -6.79 4.12
C ALA A 31 -11.29 -7.62 5.40
N PRO A 32 -12.12 -8.63 5.66
CA PRO A 32 -11.92 -9.53 6.79
C PRO A 32 -10.62 -10.32 6.61
N ALA A 33 -9.77 -10.36 7.65
CA ALA A 33 -8.57 -11.18 7.61
C ALA A 33 -8.90 -12.64 8.01
N ARG A 34 -8.56 -13.60 7.14
CA ARG A 34 -8.89 -15.02 7.36
C ARG A 34 -8.23 -15.63 8.61
N PHE A 35 -7.08 -15.11 9.02
CA PHE A 35 -6.26 -15.63 10.13
C PHE A 35 -6.01 -14.59 11.23
N HIS A 36 -6.70 -13.45 11.21
CA HIS A 36 -6.53 -12.39 12.20
C HIS A 36 -7.91 -11.89 12.65
N LYS A 37 -8.10 -11.65 13.95
CA LYS A 37 -9.34 -11.12 14.53
C LYS A 37 -9.69 -9.66 14.11
N GLY A 38 -9.06 -9.13 13.07
CA GLY A 38 -9.20 -7.74 12.63
C GLY A 38 -9.37 -7.63 11.12
N HIS A 39 -9.57 -6.40 10.62
CA HIS A 39 -9.63 -6.13 9.19
C HIS A 39 -8.22 -5.94 8.63
N LEU A 40 -7.97 -6.47 7.42
CA LEU A 40 -6.82 -6.11 6.61
C LEU A 40 -7.18 -4.96 5.67
N ARG A 41 -6.19 -4.15 5.29
CA ARG A 41 -6.34 -3.16 4.23
C ARG A 41 -5.77 -3.72 2.95
N LYS A 42 -6.59 -3.79 1.91
CA LYS A 42 -6.18 -4.17 0.56
C LYS A 42 -6.16 -2.91 -0.29
N SER A 43 -5.01 -2.61 -0.87
CA SER A 43 -4.81 -1.42 -1.71
C SER A 43 -4.27 -1.84 -3.07
N VAL A 44 -4.81 -1.28 -4.14
CA VAL A 44 -4.18 -1.34 -5.46
C VAL A 44 -3.31 -0.11 -5.60
N LEU A 45 -2.03 -0.32 -5.82
CA LEU A 45 -1.04 0.75 -6.00
C LEU A 45 -0.59 0.77 -7.44
N ARG A 46 -0.52 1.95 -8.05
CA ARG A 46 0.05 2.17 -9.37
C ARG A 46 1.41 2.84 -9.24
N TRP A 47 2.44 2.25 -9.83
CA TRP A 47 3.79 2.82 -9.79
C TRP A 47 3.88 4.12 -10.60
N THR A 48 4.42 5.19 -10.02
CA THR A 48 4.54 6.49 -10.70
C THR A 48 5.86 6.64 -11.46
N VAL A 49 6.79 5.71 -11.23
CA VAL A 49 8.15 5.67 -11.80
C VAL A 49 8.49 4.27 -12.30
N ASP A 50 9.48 4.19 -13.20
CA ASP A 50 10.08 2.92 -13.60
C ASP A 50 11.11 2.48 -12.55
N VAL A 51 11.09 1.20 -12.16
CA VAL A 51 12.05 0.62 -11.21
C VAL A 51 12.72 -0.60 -11.86
N PRO A 52 13.78 -0.40 -12.68
CA PRO A 52 14.41 -1.48 -13.45
C PRO A 52 14.96 -2.60 -12.57
N ALA A 53 15.51 -2.28 -11.39
CA ALA A 53 16.08 -3.25 -10.46
C ALA A 53 15.04 -4.24 -9.91
N ALA A 54 13.77 -3.85 -9.88
CA ALA A 54 12.66 -4.70 -9.46
C ALA A 54 11.84 -5.24 -10.65
N GLY A 55 12.22 -4.90 -11.89
CA GLY A 55 11.48 -5.26 -13.10
C GLY A 55 10.12 -4.57 -13.25
N ILE A 56 9.91 -3.45 -12.56
CA ILE A 56 8.62 -2.75 -12.49
C ILE A 56 8.60 -1.58 -13.46
N ARG A 57 7.48 -1.39 -14.15
CA ARG A 57 7.27 -0.25 -15.05
C ARG A 57 6.31 0.78 -14.47
N LYS A 58 6.52 2.04 -14.85
CA LYS A 58 5.58 3.11 -14.57
C LYS A 58 4.19 2.75 -15.11
N GLY A 59 3.17 2.96 -14.29
CA GLY A 59 1.78 2.65 -14.60
C GLY A 59 1.37 1.20 -14.28
N GLU A 60 2.31 0.32 -13.93
CA GLU A 60 1.99 -1.04 -13.50
C GLU A 60 1.25 -1.01 -12.15
N GLU A 61 0.25 -1.88 -12.00
CA GLU A 61 -0.59 -1.95 -10.81
C GLU A 61 -0.35 -3.23 -10.02
N HIS A 62 -0.13 -3.09 -8.72
CA HIS A 62 0.08 -4.22 -7.81
C HIS A 62 -0.91 -4.17 -6.65
N VAL A 63 -1.28 -5.34 -6.14
CA VAL A 63 -2.15 -5.50 -4.98
C VAL A 63 -1.30 -5.64 -3.72
N TRP A 64 -1.53 -4.75 -2.76
CA TRP A 64 -0.82 -4.72 -1.48
C TRP A 64 -1.80 -4.98 -0.35
N VAL A 65 -1.37 -5.81 0.59
CA VAL A 65 -2.17 -6.20 1.75
C VAL A 65 -1.42 -5.78 3.01
N GLN A 66 -2.07 -4.95 3.82
CA GLN A 66 -1.60 -4.57 5.14
C GLN A 66 -2.43 -5.27 6.21
N ILE A 67 -1.75 -6.00 7.08
CA ILE A 67 -2.35 -6.69 8.23
C ILE A 67 -1.99 -5.89 9.48
N PRO A 68 -2.96 -5.57 10.36
CA PRO A 68 -2.67 -4.91 11.63
C PRO A 68 -1.58 -5.65 12.41
N GLY A 69 -0.65 -4.92 13.03
CA GLY A 69 0.44 -5.51 13.81
C GLY A 69 1.57 -6.15 13.00
N ARG A 70 1.51 -6.14 11.67
CA ARG A 70 2.65 -6.47 10.79
C ARG A 70 3.28 -5.19 10.26
N THR A 71 4.58 -5.25 9.99
CA THR A 71 5.29 -4.16 9.30
C THR A 71 4.54 -3.87 8.00
N PRO A 72 4.11 -2.61 7.77
CA PRO A 72 3.54 -2.21 6.50
C PRO A 72 4.52 -2.53 5.37
N ARG A 73 4.00 -2.73 4.17
CA ARG A 73 4.86 -2.88 3.00
C ARG A 73 5.07 -1.54 2.27
N PHE A 74 4.30 -0.51 2.60
CA PHE A 74 4.47 0.85 2.09
C PHE A 74 4.18 1.87 3.19
N ILE A 75 4.66 3.09 3.02
CA ILE A 75 4.46 4.23 3.93
C ILE A 75 3.75 5.33 3.14
N VAL A 76 2.77 5.98 3.75
CA VAL A 76 2.15 7.18 3.18
C VAL A 76 3.17 8.32 3.23
N THR A 77 3.48 8.93 2.09
CA THR A 77 4.43 10.04 2.03
C THR A 77 3.83 11.28 2.69
N ALA A 78 4.68 12.16 3.23
CA ALA A 78 4.24 13.38 3.91
C ALA A 78 3.61 14.43 2.97
N ASP A 79 3.69 14.25 1.65
CA ASP A 79 3.08 15.11 0.63
C ASP A 79 1.55 14.96 0.52
N ASN A 80 0.87 14.66 1.63
CA ASN A 80 -0.56 14.38 1.70
C ASN A 80 -1.26 15.35 2.65
#